data_AF-A0A0G4NVC9-F1
#
_entry.id   AF-A0A0G4NVC9-F1
#
_cell.length_a   1.000
_cell.length_b   1.000
_cell.length_c   1.000
_cell.angle_alpha   90.00
_cell.angle_beta   90.00
_cell.angle_gamma   90.00
#
_symmetry.space_group_name_H-M   'P 1'
#
loop_
_entity.id
_entity.type
_entity.pdbx_description
1 polymer ?
#
loop_
_entity_poly.entity_id
_entity_poly.type
_entity_poly.pdbx_seq_one_letter_code
_entity_poly.pdbx_strand_id
1 'polypeptide(L)'
;MTYDLHGQWDYGKQYTQDGCKEGNCLRSQVNLTETEYALAMVTQAGVGSNKIMVGVPSYGRSFGMTDKSCTGPECTYTGGYDESTAQEGKCTKTAGIIA
;
A
#
# COMPACT_ATOMS: atom_id res chain seq x y z
N MET A 1 -8.99 9.01 3.76
CA MET A 1 -7.53 8.99 3.97
C MET A 1 -6.95 8.17 2.82
N THR A 2 -6.25 8.81 1.89
CA THR A 2 -5.81 8.25 0.59
C THR A 2 -4.38 7.70 0.69
N TYR A 3 -4.16 6.86 1.69
CA TYR A 3 -2.89 6.21 2.02
C TYR A 3 -3.18 4.92 2.80
N ASP A 4 -2.16 4.08 3.03
CA ASP A 4 -2.33 2.73 3.59
C ASP A 4 -3.27 1.83 2.78
N LEU A 5 -3.30 2.01 1.45
CA LEU A 5 -4.07 1.12 0.58
C LEU A 5 -3.47 -0.29 0.54
N HIS A 6 -2.14 -0.38 0.60
CA HIS A 6 -1.40 -1.63 0.60
C HIS A 6 -0.32 -1.64 1.67
N GLY A 7 -0.06 -2.82 2.21
CA GLY A 7 0.89 -3.02 3.29
C GLY A 7 1.08 -4.49 3.62
N GLN A 8 1.85 -4.76 4.68
CA GLN A 8 2.20 -6.12 5.10
C GLN A 8 0.96 -7.02 5.32
N TRP A 9 -0.16 -6.41 5.73
CA TRP A 9 -1.43 -7.10 5.96
C TRP A 9 -2.06 -7.75 4.71
N ASP A 10 -1.61 -7.40 3.52
CA ASP A 10 -2.10 -8.00 2.27
C ASP A 10 -1.59 -9.44 2.08
N TYR A 11 -0.52 -9.83 2.78
CA TYR A 11 0.14 -11.12 2.53
C TYR A 11 -0.81 -12.31 2.76
N GLY A 12 -0.92 -13.17 1.75
CA GLY A 12 -1.80 -14.33 1.74
C GLY A 12 -3.30 -13.99 1.59
N LYS A 13 -3.64 -12.74 1.24
CA LYS A 13 -5.03 -12.30 1.07
C LYS A 13 -5.34 -12.08 -0.42
N GLN A 14 -5.97 -13.06 -1.05
CA GLN A 14 -6.28 -13.05 -2.48
C GLN A 14 -7.21 -11.92 -2.98
N TYR A 15 -7.86 -11.18 -2.08
CA TYR A 15 -8.85 -10.14 -2.42
C TYR A 15 -8.39 -8.72 -2.08
N THR A 16 -7.17 -8.54 -1.57
CA THR A 16 -6.64 -7.21 -1.25
C THR A 16 -5.99 -6.55 -2.46
N GLN A 17 -5.63 -7.33 -3.48
CA GLN A 17 -4.91 -6.86 -4.65
C GLN A 17 -5.41 -7.57 -5.91
N ASP A 18 -5.94 -6.79 -6.86
CA ASP A 18 -6.37 -7.33 -8.15
C ASP A 18 -5.21 -8.01 -8.88
N GLY A 19 -5.46 -9.19 -9.42
CA GLY A 19 -4.47 -9.99 -10.15
C GLY A 19 -3.40 -10.66 -9.28
N CYS A 20 -3.40 -10.47 -7.96
CA CYS A 20 -2.38 -11.01 -7.07
C CYS A 20 -2.94 -12.09 -6.13
N LYS A 21 -2.92 -13.35 -6.58
CA LYS A 21 -3.51 -14.48 -5.85
C LYS A 21 -2.99 -14.64 -4.42
N GLU A 22 -1.69 -14.43 -4.23
CA GLU A 22 -1.03 -14.57 -2.93
C GLU A 22 -1.05 -13.27 -2.12
N GLY A 23 -1.66 -12.19 -2.63
CA GLY A 23 -1.77 -10.88 -1.96
C GLY A 23 -0.43 -10.22 -1.64
N ASN A 24 0.67 -10.69 -2.25
CA ASN A 24 2.03 -10.27 -1.91
C ASN A 24 2.73 -9.53 -3.06
N CYS A 25 1.98 -8.88 -3.94
CA CYS A 25 2.55 -8.11 -5.03
C CYS A 25 2.93 -6.70 -4.53
N LEU A 26 3.94 -6.09 -5.15
CA LEU A 26 4.48 -4.78 -4.78
C LEU A 26 3.56 -3.66 -5.28
N ARG A 27 2.41 -3.49 -4.61
CA ARG A 27 1.49 -2.39 -4.87
C ARG A 27 1.84 -1.16 -4.02
N SER A 28 1.55 0.02 -4.57
CA SER A 28 1.83 1.30 -3.90
C SER A 28 0.77 1.61 -2.84
N GLN A 29 1.16 1.95 -1.61
CA GLN A 29 0.21 2.39 -0.58
C GLN A 29 -0.57 3.67 -0.93
N VAL A 30 -0.16 4.38 -2.00
CA VAL A 30 -0.81 5.55 -2.58
C VAL A 30 -1.17 5.30 -4.05
N ASN A 31 -1.66 4.10 -4.36
CA ASN A 31 -2.13 3.74 -5.70
C ASN A 31 -3.11 4.81 -6.22
N LEU A 32 -2.75 5.43 -7.36
CA LEU A 32 -3.49 6.57 -7.91
C LEU A 32 -4.90 6.16 -8.37
N THR A 33 -5.03 5.00 -9.02
CA THR A 33 -6.32 4.49 -9.49
C THR A 33 -7.28 4.29 -8.32
N GLU A 34 -6.83 3.65 -7.25
CA GLU A 34 -7.64 3.43 -6.04
C GLU A 34 -7.93 4.74 -5.29
N THR A 35 -6.98 5.68 -5.30
CA THR A 35 -7.19 7.03 -4.77
C THR A 35 -8.31 7.75 -5.52
N GLU A 36 -8.30 7.71 -6.85
CA GLU A 36 -9.35 8.28 -7.70
C GLU A 36 -10.70 7.60 -7.46
N TYR A 37 -10.74 6.27 -7.31
CA TYR A 37 -11.95 5.54 -6.98
C TYR A 37 -12.51 5.95 -5.61
N ALA A 38 -11.65 6.08 -4.59
CA ALA A 38 -12.07 6.54 -3.27
C ALA A 38 -12.66 7.95 -3.31
N LEU A 39 -12.04 8.87 -4.05
CA LEU A 39 -12.55 10.24 -4.22
C LEU A 39 -13.86 10.25 -5.02
N ALA A 40 -13.96 9.46 -6.08
CA ALA A 40 -15.18 9.30 -6.86
C ALA A 40 -16.33 8.79 -5.98
N MET A 41 -16.12 7.76 -5.16
CA MET A 41 -17.13 7.25 -4.23
C MET A 41 -17.63 8.34 -3.26
N VAL A 42 -16.73 9.12 -2.66
CA VAL A 42 -17.09 10.18 -1.72
C VAL A 42 -17.89 11.29 -2.40
N THR A 43 -17.48 11.70 -3.61
CA THR A 43 -18.23 12.71 -4.38
C THR A 43 -19.58 12.19 -4.85
N GLN A 44 -19.68 10.91 -5.23
CA GLN A 44 -20.93 10.27 -5.63
C GLN A 44 -21.92 10.14 -4.45
N ALA A 45 -21.43 10.04 -3.22
CA ALA A 45 -22.24 10.11 -2.01
C ALA A 45 -22.75 11.54 -1.67
N GLY A 46 -22.49 12.53 -2.52
CA GLY A 46 -23.00 13.91 -2.39
C GLY A 46 -22.06 14.89 -1.69
N VAL A 47 -20.83 14.48 -1.38
CA VAL A 47 -19.82 15.39 -0.81
C VAL A 47 -19.24 16.26 -1.92
N GLY A 48 -19.45 17.57 -1.84
CA GLY A 48 -18.83 18.52 -2.76
C GLY A 48 -17.31 18.44 -2.71
N SER A 49 -16.64 18.43 -3.87
CA SER A 49 -15.19 18.27 -3.98
C SER A 49 -14.40 19.34 -3.22
N ASN A 50 -14.94 20.56 -3.12
CA ASN A 50 -14.37 21.67 -2.34
C ASN A 50 -14.38 21.45 -0.82
N LYS A 51 -15.00 20.36 -0.34
CA LYS A 51 -15.01 19.94 1.06
C LYS A 51 -14.10 18.73 1.33
N ILE A 52 -13.40 18.23 0.31
CA ILE A 52 -12.55 17.05 0.42
C ILE A 52 -11.09 17.49 0.59
N MET A 53 -10.47 17.02 1.69
CA MET A 53 -9.03 17.18 1.91
C MET A 53 -8.34 15.86 1.55
N VAL A 54 -7.51 15.89 0.50
CA VAL A 54 -6.79 14.70 0.03
C VAL A 54 -5.61 14.44 0.97
N GLY A 55 -5.47 13.20 1.44
CA GLY A 55 -4.37 12.82 2.33
C GLY A 55 -3.10 12.59 1.53
N VAL A 56 -2.00 13.22 1.95
CA VAL A 56 -0.66 13.01 1.37
C VAL A 56 0.26 12.51 2.48
N PRO A 57 0.63 11.21 2.48
CA PRO A 57 1.48 10.67 3.54
C PRO A 57 2.93 11.15 3.37
N SER A 58 3.54 11.61 4.45
CA SER A 58 5.00 11.86 4.54
C SER A 58 5.76 10.62 5.04
N TYR A 59 5.28 9.43 4.71
CA TYR A 59 5.89 8.14 5.05
C TYR A 59 5.63 7.12 3.94
N GLY A 60 6.43 6.06 3.92
CA GLY A 60 6.42 4.94 2.99
C GLY A 60 6.04 3.62 3.69
N ARG A 61 5.30 2.75 2.99
CA ARG A 61 5.26 1.31 3.30
C ARG A 61 6.41 0.63 2.55
N SER A 62 7.17 -0.21 3.23
CA SER A 62 8.31 -0.93 2.67
C SER A 62 8.12 -2.44 2.75
N PHE A 63 8.81 -3.18 1.89
CA PHE A 63 8.65 -4.62 1.75
C PHE A 63 10.01 -5.31 1.56
N GLY A 64 10.16 -6.51 2.11
CA GLY A 64 11.29 -7.38 1.80
C GLY A 64 11.01 -8.15 0.50
N MET A 65 11.55 -7.65 -0.61
CA MET A 65 11.32 -8.22 -1.95
C MET A 65 11.82 -9.67 -2.06
N THR A 66 11.07 -10.52 -2.77
CA THR A 66 11.48 -11.89 -3.09
C THR A 66 12.68 -11.91 -4.04
N ASP A 67 12.65 -11.05 -5.07
CA ASP A 67 13.73 -10.86 -6.04
C ASP A 67 14.08 -9.38 -6.12
N LYS A 68 15.32 -9.05 -5.74
CA LYS A 68 15.84 -7.66 -5.73
C LYS A 68 16.01 -7.07 -7.13
N SER A 69 16.06 -7.90 -8.17
CA SER A 69 16.17 -7.46 -9.56
C SER A 69 14.81 -7.19 -10.22
N CYS A 70 13.71 -7.65 -9.60
CA CYS A 70 12.38 -7.44 -10.13
C CYS A 70 11.95 -5.99 -9.93
N THR A 71 11.49 -5.36 -11.02
CA THR A 71 10.92 -4.01 -10.98
C THR A 71 9.53 -4.02 -11.56
N GLY A 72 8.57 -3.45 -10.84
CA GLY A 72 7.18 -3.34 -11.28
C GLY A 72 6.19 -3.83 -10.23
N PRO A 73 4.89 -3.65 -10.51
CA PRO A 73 3.85 -3.85 -9.50
C PRO A 73 3.46 -5.32 -9.31
N GLU A 74 3.87 -6.22 -10.21
CA GLU A 74 3.64 -7.67 -10.14
C GLU A 74 4.81 -8.41 -9.45
N CYS A 75 5.88 -7.70 -9.09
CA CYS A 75 6.95 -8.26 -8.27
C CYS A 75 6.42 -8.62 -6.89
N THR A 76 7.00 -9.61 -6.24
CA THR A 76 6.49 -10.09 -4.96
C THR A 76 7.39 -9.76 -3.77
N TYR A 77 6.79 -9.80 -2.58
CA TYR A 77 7.49 -9.67 -1.30
C TYR A 77 7.26 -10.85 -0.36
N THR A 78 8.07 -10.87 0.69
CA THR A 78 8.08 -11.88 1.75
C THR A 78 7.70 -11.28 3.11
N GLY A 79 7.55 -12.14 4.12
CA GLY A 79 7.05 -11.75 5.44
C GLY A 79 5.54 -11.99 5.55
N GLY A 80 5.09 -12.47 6.71
CA GLY A 80 3.68 -12.77 6.97
C GLY A 80 2.89 -11.52 7.33
N TYR A 81 1.59 -11.68 7.65
CA TYR A 81 0.71 -10.59 8.09
C TYR A 81 1.28 -9.82 9.30
N ASP A 82 1.82 -10.54 10.30
CA ASP A 82 2.34 -9.96 11.55
C ASP A 82 3.85 -9.67 11.52
N GLU A 83 4.55 -10.01 10.44
CA GLU A 83 6.02 -9.94 10.39
C GLU A 83 6.51 -9.44 9.03
N SER A 84 7.03 -8.22 9.00
CA SER A 84 7.68 -7.67 7.81
C SER A 84 9.16 -8.04 7.76
N THR A 85 9.61 -8.56 6.61
CA THR A 85 11.03 -8.80 6.32
C THR A 85 11.74 -7.57 5.76
N ALA A 86 11.03 -6.44 5.64
CA ALA A 86 11.64 -5.17 5.25
C ALA A 86 12.62 -4.69 6.33
N GLN A 87 13.70 -4.05 5.89
CA GLN A 87 14.62 -3.44 6.84
C GLN A 87 13.93 -2.32 7.63
N GLU A 88 14.09 -2.37 8.95
CA GLU A 88 13.60 -1.34 9.86
C GLU A 88 14.23 0.02 9.56
N GLY A 89 13.41 1.07 9.48
CA GLY A 89 13.88 2.43 9.29
C GLY A 89 14.72 2.91 10.48
N LYS A 90 15.81 3.64 10.18
CA LYS A 90 16.75 4.13 11.22
C LYS A 90 16.05 5.00 12.29
N CYS A 91 15.08 5.81 11.88
CA CYS A 91 14.35 6.75 12.72
C CYS A 91 12.99 6.20 13.17
N THR A 92 12.24 5.56 12.27
CA THR A 92 10.89 5.03 12.54
C THR A 92 10.90 3.85 13.50
N LYS A 93 12.01 3.11 13.54
CA LYS A 93 12.14 1.89 14.36
C LYS A 93 10.97 0.92 14.17
N THR A 94 10.53 0.75 12.92
CA THR A 94 9.44 -0.17 12.56
C THR A 94 9.71 -0.76 11.19
N ALA A 95 9.79 -2.09 11.11
CA ALA A 95 9.88 -2.80 9.83
C ALA A 95 8.60 -2.59 9.03
N GLY A 96 8.75 -2.35 7.72
CA GLY A 96 7.62 -2.04 6.84
C GLY A 96 7.21 -0.57 6.81
N ILE A 97 7.90 0.33 7.56
CA ILE A 97 7.65 1.79 7.54
C ILE A 97 8.96 2.57 7.38
N ILE A 98 8.96 3.52 6.46
CA ILE A 98 10.04 4.51 6.29
C ILE A 98 9.48 5.93 6.37
N ALA A 99 10.18 6.84 7.05
CA ALA A 99 9.86 8.27 7.12
C ALA A 99 11.17 9.04 7.33
#